data_AF-A0A8C7GGB7-F1
#
_entry.id   AF-A0A8C7GGB7-F1
#
_cell.length_a   1.000
_cell.length_b   1.000
_cell.length_c   1.000
_cell.angle_alpha   90.00
_cell.angle_beta   90.00
_cell.angle_gamma   90.00
#
_symmetry.space_group_name_H-M   'P 1'
#
loop_
_entity.id
_entity.type
_entity.pdbx_description
1 polymer ?
#
loop_
_entity_poly.entity_id
_entity_poly.type
_entity_poly.pdbx_seq_one_letter_code
_entity_poly.pdbx_strand_id
1 'polypeptide(L)'
;MVGDLYFLFIFYLKCFKQSIWELYSSLVGGSNATFIGCQLRLNLIEEEGNCNSWLSLHQSTLMLTGYKNVFQRILSLTCRRSYHESISQTLACSTFSSHSKLSALRSSFFSDPSHCNSPMDLKEVLKVLEELAPLSLAESWDNVGLLVEPIKCRPIKTILLTNDLTDSVMSEAEAMNCDLIISYHPPLFHPIKCLVSKNWKQRLAIRAITAGIAVFSPHTSWDSVKGGVNDWLAGGVGSGKVSVLSQSFSSAPQSHKLEFTARSLEELNTIMAELKGTNSGVNLQHTAVSSETDGFFISLICPDSGLTPSVQTLLQHATPSQSLSILQVKQRPLPGYGQGRLSVLDEPVTVAAAVQQMKSHLGLNHLRLALGAQQTLESIVSTVAVCAGSGGSVLNGVKADLYITGEMSHHEVLDSVAAGASVILSDHSNSERGFLAVFKKRLAGHLSNSITVALSQADRDPLEVV
;
A
#
# COMPACT_ATOMS: atom_id res chain seq x y z
N MET A 1 -4.37 -12.86 29.78
CA MET A 1 -3.08 -12.70 29.08
C MET A 1 -2.04 -13.59 29.76
N VAL A 2 -1.98 -14.87 29.39
CA VAL A 2 -0.98 -15.84 29.92
C VAL A 2 -0.55 -16.83 28.84
N GLY A 3 -1.47 -17.28 27.97
CA GLY A 3 -1.14 -18.21 26.87
C GLY A 3 -0.15 -17.65 25.83
N ASP A 4 -0.17 -16.34 25.61
CA ASP A 4 0.57 -15.67 24.52
C ASP A 4 2.10 -15.71 24.72
N LEU A 5 2.55 -15.55 25.97
CA LEU A 5 3.96 -15.69 26.36
C LEU A 5 4.46 -17.13 26.18
N TYR A 6 3.61 -18.13 26.43
CA TYR A 6 3.96 -19.55 26.27
C TYR A 6 4.22 -19.91 24.80
N PHE A 7 3.42 -19.34 23.89
CA PHE A 7 3.61 -19.51 22.45
C PHE A 7 4.92 -18.85 21.96
N LEU A 8 5.21 -17.65 22.45
CA LEU A 8 6.42 -16.90 22.08
C LEU A 8 7.70 -17.64 22.52
N PHE A 9 7.70 -18.23 23.72
CA PHE A 9 8.84 -18.98 24.26
C PHE A 9 9.11 -20.29 23.48
N ILE A 10 8.05 -21.02 23.11
CA ILE A 10 8.16 -22.23 22.26
C ILE A 10 8.66 -21.87 20.85
N PHE A 11 8.27 -20.72 20.31
CA PHE A 11 8.76 -20.23 19.03
C PHE A 11 10.28 -19.95 19.07
N TYR A 12 10.74 -19.25 20.11
CA TYR A 12 12.16 -18.93 20.31
C TYR A 12 13.04 -20.20 20.41
N LEU A 13 12.59 -21.21 21.15
CA LEU A 13 13.29 -22.50 21.28
C LEU A 13 13.36 -23.30 19.97
N LYS A 14 12.37 -23.15 19.06
CA LYS A 14 12.43 -23.74 17.71
C LYS A 14 13.46 -23.01 16.84
N CYS A 15 13.44 -21.68 16.81
CA CYS A 15 14.42 -20.88 16.07
C CYS A 15 15.86 -21.15 16.52
N PHE A 16 16.09 -21.25 17.84
CA PHE A 16 17.43 -21.51 18.38
C PHE A 16 18.00 -22.88 17.93
N LYS A 17 17.16 -23.93 17.85
CA LYS A 17 17.57 -25.22 17.28
C LYS A 17 17.86 -25.15 15.77
N GLN A 18 17.09 -24.36 15.02
CA GLN A 18 17.28 -24.17 13.58
C GLN A 18 18.66 -23.55 13.30
N SER A 19 18.98 -22.43 13.95
CA SER A 19 20.25 -21.71 13.74
C SER A 19 21.49 -22.52 14.14
N ILE A 20 21.41 -23.35 15.20
CA ILE A 20 22.51 -24.25 15.57
C ILE A 20 22.76 -25.31 14.49
N TRP A 21 21.71 -25.86 13.87
CA TRP A 21 21.85 -26.84 12.79
C TRP A 21 22.42 -26.23 11.51
N GLU A 22 22.02 -25.01 11.16
CA GLU A 22 22.58 -24.27 10.01
C GLU A 22 24.08 -23.95 10.23
N LEU A 23 24.47 -23.54 11.44
CA LEU A 23 25.88 -23.32 11.79
C LEU A 23 26.71 -24.61 11.71
N TYR A 24 26.17 -25.73 12.21
CA TYR A 24 26.86 -27.03 12.19
C TYR A 24 26.97 -27.61 10.77
N SER A 25 25.91 -27.46 9.95
CA SER A 25 25.92 -27.84 8.52
C SER A 25 26.93 -27.02 7.72
N SER A 26 27.10 -25.74 8.06
CA SER A 26 28.11 -24.87 7.43
C SER A 26 29.55 -25.20 7.84
N LEU A 27 29.76 -25.92 8.95
CA LEU A 27 31.09 -26.25 9.47
C LEU A 27 31.55 -27.68 9.16
N VAL A 28 30.62 -28.61 8.94
CA VAL A 28 30.92 -30.02 8.66
C VAL A 28 30.44 -30.39 7.26
N GLY A 29 31.30 -30.19 6.26
CA GLY A 29 31.08 -30.63 4.88
C GLY A 29 30.69 -32.11 4.82
N GLY A 30 29.50 -32.39 4.31
CA GLY A 30 28.75 -33.58 4.75
C GLY A 30 29.24 -34.94 4.22
N SER A 31 29.37 -35.90 5.13
CA SER A 31 28.98 -37.31 4.95
C SER A 31 28.89 -38.02 6.30
N ASN A 32 27.83 -38.80 6.52
CA ASN A 32 27.59 -39.67 7.67
C ASN A 32 27.68 -39.04 9.08
N ALA A 33 26.55 -38.51 9.58
CA ALA A 33 26.35 -38.23 11.00
C ALA A 33 25.00 -38.83 11.47
N THR A 34 25.05 -39.86 12.31
CA THR A 34 23.84 -40.51 12.85
C THR A 34 23.42 -39.86 14.17
N PHE A 35 22.23 -39.27 14.21
CA PHE A 35 21.76 -38.52 15.39
C PHE A 35 21.14 -39.44 16.45
N ILE A 36 21.84 -39.65 17.58
CA ILE A 36 21.26 -40.28 18.77
C ILE A 36 20.47 -39.21 19.55
N GLY A 37 19.17 -39.42 19.74
CA GLY A 37 18.25 -38.41 20.25
C GLY A 37 18.48 -38.03 21.71
N CYS A 38 18.71 -36.74 21.99
CA CYS A 38 18.73 -36.20 23.35
C CYS A 38 17.31 -35.83 23.81
N GLN A 39 16.78 -36.53 24.81
CA GLN A 39 15.40 -36.41 25.28
C GLN A 39 15.31 -35.50 26.52
N LEU A 40 14.98 -34.23 26.32
CA LEU A 40 14.70 -33.27 27.39
C LEU A 40 13.38 -33.61 28.09
N ARG A 41 13.43 -34.13 29.32
CA ARG A 41 12.30 -34.09 30.26
C ARG A 41 12.29 -32.74 30.97
N LEU A 42 11.16 -32.05 30.92
CA LEU A 42 10.82 -30.98 31.85
C LEU A 42 9.92 -31.56 32.93
N ASN A 43 10.40 -31.60 34.18
CA ASN A 43 9.53 -31.77 35.34
C ASN A 43 9.05 -30.37 35.75
N LEU A 44 7.73 -30.17 35.81
CA LEU A 44 7.16 -29.03 36.51
C LEU A 44 7.09 -29.38 38.01
N ILE A 45 7.51 -28.44 38.84
CA ILE A 45 7.25 -28.44 40.29
C ILE A 45 6.50 -27.14 40.56
N GLU A 46 5.31 -27.25 41.12
CA GLU A 46 4.54 -26.13 41.63
C GLU A 46 4.89 -25.94 43.11
N GLU A 47 5.26 -24.73 43.52
CA GLU A 47 5.21 -24.31 44.93
C GLU A 47 5.15 -22.76 45.02
N GLU A 48 4.61 -22.25 46.13
CA GLU A 48 4.29 -20.84 46.33
C GLU A 48 5.44 -20.10 47.05
N GLY A 49 5.66 -18.79 46.80
CA GLY A 49 6.49 -17.98 47.71
C GLY A 49 7.22 -16.74 47.17
N ASN A 50 6.58 -15.58 47.31
CA ASN A 50 7.10 -14.25 47.68
C ASN A 50 8.62 -13.88 47.62
N CYS A 51 8.89 -12.67 47.13
CA CYS A 51 10.04 -11.76 47.41
C CYS A 51 11.49 -12.00 46.89
N ASN A 52 11.99 -11.00 46.14
CA ASN A 52 13.34 -10.41 46.12
C ASN A 52 14.60 -11.26 46.42
N SER A 53 15.49 -11.42 45.42
CA SER A 53 16.91 -10.97 45.51
C SER A 53 17.72 -11.26 44.22
N TRP A 54 18.94 -10.68 44.12
CA TRP A 54 19.92 -10.88 43.05
C TRP A 54 20.77 -12.14 43.27
N LEU A 55 21.25 -12.79 42.19
CA LEU A 55 22.58 -13.44 42.15
C LEU A 55 23.06 -13.70 40.71
N SER A 56 24.32 -14.15 40.57
CA SER A 56 25.11 -14.00 39.33
C SER A 56 26.12 -15.14 39.11
N LEU A 57 26.62 -15.25 37.87
CA LEU A 57 27.74 -16.14 37.43
C LEU A 57 27.40 -17.65 37.47
N HIS A 58 28.02 -18.53 36.68
CA HIS A 58 29.45 -18.59 36.32
C HIS A 58 29.72 -19.15 34.91
N GLN A 59 30.99 -19.08 34.46
CA GLN A 59 31.46 -19.68 33.21
C GLN A 59 31.80 -21.17 33.38
N SER A 60 31.97 -21.90 32.26
CA SER A 60 32.72 -23.16 32.24
C SER A 60 33.46 -23.31 30.91
N THR A 61 34.76 -23.61 31.00
CA THR A 61 35.69 -23.63 29.87
C THR A 61 35.95 -25.07 29.42
N LEU A 62 36.03 -25.30 28.12
CA LEU A 62 36.69 -26.49 27.55
C LEU A 62 37.85 -26.06 26.65
N MET A 63 38.98 -26.75 26.75
CA MET A 63 40.24 -26.49 26.05
C MET A 63 40.83 -27.82 25.58
N LEU A 64 41.53 -27.79 24.42
CA LEU A 64 42.51 -28.74 23.85
C LEU A 64 42.43 -28.63 22.30
N THR A 65 43.10 -27.67 21.66
CA THR A 65 44.49 -27.70 21.13
C THR A 65 44.73 -28.61 19.91
N GLY A 66 45.04 -28.01 18.76
CA GLY A 66 45.51 -28.70 17.53
C GLY A 66 46.19 -27.73 16.53
N TYR A 67 47.43 -28.04 16.14
CA TYR A 67 48.31 -27.28 15.22
C TYR A 67 47.68 -27.06 13.83
N LYS A 68 47.68 -25.89 13.16
CA LYS A 68 48.71 -24.91 12.69
C LYS A 68 48.86 -24.98 11.15
N ASN A 69 48.87 -23.80 10.50
CA ASN A 69 49.12 -23.54 9.06
C ASN A 69 48.02 -24.12 8.12
N VAL A 70 47.63 -23.51 7.00
CA VAL A 70 48.30 -22.58 6.07
C VAL A 70 47.31 -21.49 5.59
N PHE A 71 47.72 -20.22 5.56
CA PHE A 71 47.59 -19.28 4.40
C PHE A 71 48.00 -17.84 4.77
N GLN A 72 49.29 -17.55 4.62
CA GLN A 72 49.77 -16.21 4.23
C GLN A 72 50.49 -16.35 2.89
N ARG A 73 50.06 -15.59 1.89
CA ARG A 73 50.88 -15.24 0.71
C ARG A 73 50.47 -13.87 0.19
N ILE A 74 51.43 -13.17 -0.42
CA ILE A 74 51.47 -11.70 -0.47
C ILE A 74 51.08 -11.15 -1.86
N LEU A 75 50.70 -9.87 -1.90
CA LEU A 75 50.37 -9.04 -3.07
C LEU A 75 51.47 -9.01 -4.16
N SER A 76 51.10 -8.40 -5.31
CA SER A 76 51.95 -7.75 -6.34
C SER A 76 52.67 -8.68 -7.33
N LEU A 77 52.86 -8.40 -8.65
CA LEU A 77 52.37 -7.44 -9.69
C LEU A 77 52.48 -8.20 -11.07
N THR A 78 52.40 -7.72 -12.33
CA THR A 78 52.37 -6.40 -13.00
C THR A 78 51.81 -6.53 -14.44
N CYS A 79 51.10 -5.52 -14.97
CA CYS A 79 50.99 -5.17 -16.43
C CYS A 79 50.30 -6.20 -17.39
N ARG A 80 49.76 -5.86 -18.59
CA ARG A 80 49.64 -4.60 -19.38
C ARG A 80 48.58 -4.74 -20.51
N ARG A 81 47.75 -3.70 -20.75
CA ARG A 81 47.09 -3.23 -22.02
C ARG A 81 45.71 -2.62 -21.72
N SER A 82 45.20 -1.59 -22.41
CA SER A 82 45.80 -0.46 -23.15
C SER A 82 44.70 0.57 -23.47
N TYR A 83 45.04 1.87 -23.56
CA TYR A 83 44.16 2.97 -23.98
C TYR A 83 44.78 3.73 -25.16
N HIS A 84 43.93 4.40 -25.96
CA HIS A 84 44.19 5.62 -26.75
C HIS A 84 42.84 6.39 -26.74
N GLU A 85 42.77 7.66 -26.33
CA GLU A 85 43.05 8.90 -27.09
C GLU A 85 42.02 9.19 -28.21
N SER A 86 41.65 10.45 -28.52
CA SER A 86 41.75 11.76 -27.81
C SER A 86 40.65 12.69 -28.39
N ILE A 87 40.35 13.89 -27.89
CA ILE A 87 41.06 15.19 -28.03
C ILE A 87 40.38 16.21 -27.06
N SER A 88 41.08 17.28 -26.65
CA SER A 88 40.59 18.37 -25.79
C SER A 88 40.34 19.69 -26.55
N GLN A 89 39.96 20.76 -25.81
CA GLN A 89 39.83 22.20 -26.19
C GLN A 89 38.38 22.72 -26.38
N THR A 90 38.01 23.99 -26.09
CA THR A 90 38.62 25.07 -25.27
C THR A 90 37.57 26.18 -25.01
N LEU A 91 37.71 26.91 -23.88
CA LEU A 91 37.13 28.23 -23.51
C LEU A 91 35.97 28.85 -24.33
N ALA A 92 34.91 29.27 -23.61
CA ALA A 92 34.41 30.65 -23.70
C ALA A 92 33.64 31.04 -22.42
N CYS A 93 33.84 32.26 -21.93
CA CYS A 93 33.01 32.88 -20.90
C CYS A 93 32.17 34.00 -21.55
N SER A 94 30.88 34.10 -21.20
CA SER A 94 30.12 35.34 -21.42
C SER A 94 29.11 35.53 -20.31
N THR A 95 29.03 36.76 -19.80
CA THR A 95 28.09 37.19 -18.77
C THR A 95 26.81 37.70 -19.42
N PHE A 96 25.64 37.43 -18.83
CA PHE A 96 24.50 38.32 -18.98
C PHE A 96 23.63 38.36 -17.72
N SER A 97 22.85 39.42 -17.58
CA SER A 97 22.29 39.89 -16.31
C SER A 97 20.76 39.82 -16.23
N SER A 98 20.26 39.91 -14.99
CA SER A 98 18.98 40.49 -14.57
C SER A 98 17.65 39.92 -15.10
N HIS A 99 16.96 39.26 -14.16
CA HIS A 99 15.54 39.48 -13.78
C HIS A 99 14.35 39.09 -14.69
N SER A 100 13.33 38.55 -13.99
CA SER A 100 11.89 38.63 -14.28
C SER A 100 11.31 37.88 -15.49
N LYS A 101 10.80 36.65 -15.22
CA LYS A 101 9.45 36.14 -15.56
C LYS A 101 9.40 34.61 -15.39
N LEU A 102 9.11 34.15 -14.18
CA LEU A 102 8.93 32.72 -13.85
C LEU A 102 7.56 32.47 -13.21
N SER A 103 6.50 32.81 -13.97
CA SER A 103 5.10 32.66 -13.57
C SER A 103 4.16 32.20 -14.71
N ALA A 104 4.71 31.80 -15.86
CA ALA A 104 3.93 31.55 -17.09
C ALA A 104 4.40 30.32 -17.90
N LEU A 105 4.88 29.25 -17.25
CA LEU A 105 5.23 27.98 -17.89
C LEU A 105 4.72 26.77 -17.08
N ARG A 106 3.39 26.65 -16.96
CA ARG A 106 2.75 25.45 -16.37
C ARG A 106 1.35 25.16 -16.93
N SER A 107 1.15 25.38 -18.24
CA SER A 107 -0.16 25.23 -18.90
C SER A 107 -0.04 24.93 -20.41
N SER A 108 0.75 23.92 -20.80
CA SER A 108 0.95 23.55 -22.21
C SER A 108 1.37 22.07 -22.42
N PHE A 109 0.70 21.14 -21.72
CA PHE A 109 0.76 19.70 -21.99
C PHE A 109 -0.64 19.06 -21.94
N PHE A 110 -1.65 19.81 -22.38
CA PHE A 110 -2.89 19.22 -22.91
C PHE A 110 -2.80 19.31 -24.44
N SER A 111 -2.30 18.24 -25.05
CA SER A 111 -2.46 18.04 -26.48
C SER A 111 -3.93 17.78 -26.79
N ASP A 112 -4.38 18.28 -27.94
CA ASP A 112 -5.67 17.98 -28.55
C ASP A 112 -5.93 16.45 -28.58
N PRO A 113 -7.14 15.94 -28.24
CA PRO A 113 -7.48 14.51 -28.36
C PRO A 113 -7.62 14.04 -29.82
N SER A 114 -6.61 14.29 -30.65
CA SER A 114 -6.39 13.63 -31.93
C SER A 114 -6.01 12.17 -31.67
N HIS A 115 -7.01 11.32 -31.39
CA HIS A 115 -6.83 9.92 -31.02
C HIS A 115 -5.88 9.20 -31.98
N CYS A 116 -4.74 8.73 -31.47
CA CYS A 116 -3.81 7.95 -32.27
C CYS A 116 -4.33 6.52 -32.48
N ASN A 117 -4.25 6.03 -33.71
CA ASN A 117 -4.52 4.63 -34.05
C ASN A 117 -3.25 3.75 -33.89
N SER A 118 -2.25 4.23 -33.16
CA SER A 118 -1.04 3.47 -32.85
C SER A 118 -1.37 2.32 -31.90
N PRO A 119 -0.79 1.12 -32.07
CA PRO A 119 -0.91 0.07 -31.08
C PRO A 119 -0.11 0.45 -29.82
N MET A 120 -0.68 0.25 -28.63
CA MET A 120 -0.01 0.54 -27.36
C MET A 120 0.64 -0.72 -26.79
N ASP A 121 1.74 -0.59 -26.06
CA ASP A 121 2.31 -1.68 -25.27
C ASP A 121 1.68 -1.81 -23.86
N LEU A 122 2.03 -2.87 -23.13
CA LEU A 122 1.52 -3.11 -21.78
C LEU A 122 1.88 -1.98 -20.80
N LYS A 123 3.07 -1.39 -20.92
CA LYS A 123 3.56 -0.32 -20.04
C LYS A 123 2.82 1.00 -20.29
N GLU A 124 2.50 1.30 -21.54
CA GLU A 124 1.65 2.45 -21.90
C GLU A 124 0.23 2.30 -21.34
N VAL A 125 -0.37 1.11 -21.43
CA VAL A 125 -1.69 0.83 -20.83
C VAL A 125 -1.65 0.88 -19.30
N LEU A 126 -0.61 0.34 -18.67
CA LEU A 126 -0.41 0.43 -17.21
C LEU A 126 -0.26 1.89 -16.74
N LYS A 127 0.46 2.72 -17.49
CA LYS A 127 0.57 4.16 -17.19
C LYS A 127 -0.79 4.87 -17.26
N VAL A 128 -1.65 4.52 -18.22
CA VAL A 128 -3.04 5.04 -18.27
C VAL A 128 -3.84 4.58 -17.05
N LEU A 129 -3.66 3.34 -16.58
CA LEU A 129 -4.34 2.85 -15.37
C LEU A 129 -3.87 3.58 -14.10
N GLU A 130 -2.56 3.85 -13.96
CA GLU A 130 -2.00 4.66 -12.87
C GLU A 130 -2.44 6.14 -12.93
N GLU A 131 -2.65 6.70 -14.12
CA GLU A 131 -3.18 8.07 -14.29
C GLU A 131 -4.68 8.15 -13.95
N LEU A 132 -5.43 7.06 -14.15
CA LEU A 132 -6.84 6.97 -13.76
C LEU A 132 -7.03 6.75 -12.25
N ALA A 133 -6.19 5.92 -11.64
CA ALA A 133 -6.06 5.77 -10.19
C ALA A 133 -4.62 5.39 -9.79
N PRO A 134 -3.86 6.30 -9.16
CA PRO A 134 -2.53 5.99 -8.66
C PRO A 134 -2.55 4.84 -7.64
N LEU A 135 -1.71 3.83 -7.84
CA LEU A 135 -1.61 2.67 -6.93
C LEU A 135 -1.22 3.07 -5.49
N SER A 136 -0.61 4.24 -5.31
CA SER A 136 -0.30 4.83 -4.00
C SER A 136 -1.51 5.32 -3.20
N LEU A 137 -2.72 5.18 -3.74
CA LEU A 137 -4.01 5.39 -3.05
C LEU A 137 -4.60 4.10 -2.46
N ALA A 138 -4.04 2.92 -2.79
CA ALA A 138 -4.47 1.66 -2.23
C ALA A 138 -4.10 1.54 -0.74
N GLU A 139 -4.83 0.70 -0.02
CA GLU A 139 -4.57 0.41 1.39
C GLU A 139 -3.25 -0.36 1.56
N SER A 140 -2.58 -0.15 2.71
CA SER A 140 -1.24 -0.69 2.97
C SER A 140 -1.17 -2.21 3.12
N TRP A 141 -2.32 -2.89 3.17
CA TRP A 141 -2.46 -4.35 3.19
C TRP A 141 -2.76 -4.95 1.82
N ASP A 142 -3.03 -4.12 0.80
CA ASP A 142 -3.55 -4.56 -0.49
C ASP A 142 -2.44 -5.00 -1.48
N ASN A 143 -2.83 -5.76 -2.51
CA ASN A 143 -1.96 -6.22 -3.58
C ASN A 143 -2.48 -5.76 -4.95
N VAL A 144 -2.21 -4.48 -5.27
CA VAL A 144 -2.64 -3.81 -6.50
C VAL A 144 -1.53 -3.74 -7.56
N GLY A 145 -1.90 -3.38 -8.79
CA GLY A 145 -0.99 -3.22 -9.91
C GLY A 145 -0.91 -4.46 -10.80
N LEU A 146 0.22 -4.63 -11.50
CA LEU A 146 0.47 -5.78 -12.39
C LEU A 146 0.82 -7.02 -11.56
N LEU A 147 -0.12 -7.97 -11.46
CA LEU A 147 0.02 -9.21 -10.68
C LEU A 147 0.59 -10.37 -11.48
N VAL A 148 0.39 -10.37 -12.81
CA VAL A 148 0.96 -11.35 -13.73
C VAL A 148 1.45 -10.65 -14.98
N GLU A 149 2.75 -10.75 -15.27
CA GLU A 149 3.36 -10.31 -16.52
C GLU A 149 3.69 -11.53 -17.41
N PRO A 150 3.24 -11.56 -18.68
CA PRO A 150 3.57 -12.66 -19.59
C PRO A 150 4.96 -12.48 -20.21
N ILE A 151 5.74 -13.57 -20.29
CA ILE A 151 7.14 -13.56 -20.80
C ILE A 151 7.26 -12.96 -22.22
N LYS A 152 6.19 -13.01 -23.02
CA LYS A 152 6.12 -12.40 -24.35
C LYS A 152 5.08 -11.28 -24.36
N CYS A 153 5.47 -10.10 -23.89
CA CYS A 153 4.67 -8.89 -24.05
C CYS A 153 4.38 -8.64 -25.53
N ARG A 154 3.12 -8.32 -25.83
CA ARG A 154 2.60 -7.98 -27.17
C ARG A 154 1.95 -6.59 -27.09
N PRO A 155 1.78 -5.87 -28.21
CA PRO A 155 0.93 -4.69 -28.22
C PRO A 155 -0.50 -5.08 -27.88
N ILE A 156 -1.10 -4.38 -26.92
CA ILE A 156 -2.43 -4.67 -26.37
C ILE A 156 -3.49 -4.33 -27.43
N LYS A 157 -4.41 -5.28 -27.66
CA LYS A 157 -5.56 -5.13 -28.56
C LYS A 157 -6.87 -5.45 -27.86
N THR A 158 -6.84 -6.38 -26.89
CA THR A 158 -8.03 -6.86 -26.18
C THR A 158 -7.81 -6.77 -24.68
N ILE A 159 -8.67 -6.03 -23.99
CA ILE A 159 -8.73 -5.92 -22.53
C ILE A 159 -10.06 -6.47 -22.04
N LEU A 160 -10.04 -7.34 -21.02
CA LEU A 160 -11.25 -7.86 -20.36
C LEU A 160 -11.35 -7.31 -18.94
N LEU A 161 -12.43 -6.62 -18.62
CA LEU A 161 -12.75 -6.24 -17.23
C LEU A 161 -13.62 -7.32 -16.57
N THR A 162 -13.32 -7.64 -15.32
CA THR A 162 -14.09 -8.54 -14.44
C THR A 162 -14.03 -8.04 -13.01
N ASN A 163 -15.02 -8.35 -12.17
CA ASN A 163 -14.89 -8.12 -10.73
C ASN A 163 -13.95 -9.17 -10.14
N ASP A 164 -14.24 -10.43 -10.45
CA ASP A 164 -13.54 -11.61 -9.95
C ASP A 164 -12.97 -12.44 -11.11
N LEU A 165 -11.67 -12.68 -11.14
CA LEU A 165 -11.07 -13.61 -12.11
C LEU A 165 -11.24 -15.06 -11.63
N THR A 166 -12.24 -15.75 -12.17
CA THR A 166 -12.52 -17.18 -11.94
C THR A 166 -12.05 -18.04 -13.12
N ASP A 167 -12.10 -19.39 -12.99
CA ASP A 167 -11.74 -20.28 -14.11
C ASP A 167 -12.65 -20.14 -15.35
N SER A 168 -13.90 -19.67 -15.20
CA SER A 168 -14.80 -19.41 -16.34
C SER A 168 -14.45 -18.10 -17.05
N VAL A 169 -14.16 -17.02 -16.28
CA VAL A 169 -13.68 -15.74 -16.82
C VAL A 169 -12.33 -15.91 -17.51
N MET A 170 -11.44 -16.75 -16.97
CA MET A 170 -10.17 -17.09 -17.61
C MET A 170 -10.37 -17.84 -18.94
N SER A 171 -11.38 -18.72 -19.03
CA SER A 171 -11.74 -19.39 -20.30
C SER A 171 -12.37 -18.44 -21.31
N GLU A 172 -13.13 -17.44 -20.88
CA GLU A 172 -13.63 -16.35 -21.73
C GLU A 172 -12.47 -15.51 -22.29
N ALA A 173 -11.52 -15.12 -21.43
CA ALA A 173 -10.32 -14.37 -21.81
C ALA A 173 -9.43 -15.13 -22.81
N GLU A 174 -9.23 -16.43 -22.61
CA GLU A 174 -8.52 -17.31 -23.55
C GLU A 174 -9.27 -17.41 -24.90
N ALA A 175 -10.59 -17.65 -24.88
CA ALA A 175 -11.39 -17.80 -26.08
C ALA A 175 -11.44 -16.53 -26.95
N MET A 176 -11.47 -15.35 -26.32
CA MET A 176 -11.47 -14.06 -27.03
C MET A 176 -10.07 -13.58 -27.46
N ASN A 177 -9.00 -14.32 -27.15
CA ASN A 177 -7.60 -13.89 -27.32
C ASN A 177 -7.32 -12.55 -26.62
N CYS A 178 -7.65 -12.47 -25.33
CA CYS A 178 -7.37 -11.31 -24.48
C CYS A 178 -5.86 -11.10 -24.27
N ASP A 179 -5.37 -9.86 -24.28
CA ASP A 179 -3.97 -9.54 -23.96
C ASP A 179 -3.79 -9.10 -22.50
N LEU A 180 -4.81 -8.46 -21.90
CA LEU A 180 -4.79 -7.98 -20.51
C LEU A 180 -6.15 -8.19 -19.82
N ILE A 181 -6.16 -8.94 -18.72
CA ILE A 181 -7.30 -8.99 -17.80
C ILE A 181 -7.11 -7.92 -16.72
N ILE A 182 -8.17 -7.14 -16.47
CA ILE A 182 -8.26 -6.26 -15.31
C ILE A 182 -9.34 -6.85 -14.38
N SER A 183 -8.90 -7.40 -13.26
CA SER A 183 -9.75 -8.01 -12.24
C SER A 183 -9.88 -7.04 -11.08
N TYR A 184 -11.10 -6.63 -10.69
CA TYR A 184 -11.29 -5.65 -9.61
C TYR A 184 -10.67 -6.15 -8.30
N HIS A 185 -11.02 -7.37 -7.91
CA HIS A 185 -10.37 -8.12 -6.84
C HIS A 185 -9.04 -8.74 -7.30
N PRO A 186 -7.99 -8.70 -6.47
CA PRO A 186 -6.70 -9.30 -6.79
C PRO A 186 -6.77 -10.84 -6.72
N PRO A 187 -6.68 -11.57 -7.86
CA PRO A 187 -6.64 -13.04 -7.82
C PRO A 187 -5.47 -13.55 -6.98
N LEU A 188 -4.33 -12.85 -6.98
CA LEU A 188 -3.10 -13.23 -6.27
C LEU A 188 -2.90 -12.44 -4.95
N PHE A 189 -3.98 -12.15 -4.22
CA PHE A 189 -3.98 -11.32 -3.00
C PHE A 189 -2.89 -11.67 -1.95
N HIS A 190 -2.59 -12.96 -1.72
CA HIS A 190 -1.59 -13.41 -0.73
C HIS A 190 -0.29 -13.88 -1.39
N PRO A 191 0.90 -13.63 -0.79
CA PRO A 191 2.20 -14.06 -1.33
C PRO A 191 2.31 -15.57 -1.60
N ILE A 192 2.62 -15.92 -2.86
CA ILE A 192 2.65 -17.30 -3.35
C ILE A 192 4.07 -17.88 -3.21
N LYS A 193 4.28 -18.76 -2.22
CA LYS A 193 5.58 -19.43 -1.96
C LYS A 193 5.92 -20.59 -2.91
N CYS A 194 4.96 -21.08 -3.69
CA CYS A 194 5.12 -22.15 -4.67
C CYS A 194 3.99 -22.05 -5.69
N LEU A 195 4.29 -22.17 -6.98
CA LEU A 195 3.34 -21.97 -8.07
C LEU A 195 3.06 -23.30 -8.79
N VAL A 196 1.93 -23.95 -8.47
CA VAL A 196 1.51 -25.23 -9.07
C VAL A 196 0.00 -25.28 -9.31
N SER A 197 -0.44 -25.96 -10.38
CA SER A 197 -1.85 -25.97 -10.84
C SER A 197 -2.88 -26.62 -9.88
N LYS A 198 -2.44 -27.10 -8.70
CA LYS A 198 -3.29 -27.69 -7.65
C LYS A 198 -4.23 -26.65 -7.03
N ASN A 199 -3.73 -25.46 -6.73
CA ASN A 199 -4.55 -24.35 -6.22
C ASN A 199 -5.14 -23.56 -7.39
N TRP A 200 -6.39 -23.10 -7.27
CA TRP A 200 -7.09 -22.44 -8.38
C TRP A 200 -6.50 -21.07 -8.74
N LYS A 201 -6.17 -20.21 -7.76
CA LYS A 201 -5.48 -18.93 -7.98
C LYS A 201 -4.10 -19.12 -8.61
N GLN A 202 -3.38 -20.16 -8.22
CA GLN A 202 -2.10 -20.54 -8.85
C GLN A 202 -2.29 -21.06 -10.30
N ARG A 203 -3.31 -21.87 -10.55
CA ARG A 203 -3.68 -22.33 -11.91
C ARG A 203 -4.03 -21.16 -12.82
N LEU A 204 -4.77 -20.16 -12.33
CA LEU A 204 -5.10 -18.95 -13.09
C LEU A 204 -3.84 -18.18 -13.52
N ALA A 205 -2.88 -17.97 -12.61
CA ALA A 205 -1.60 -17.35 -12.96
C ALA A 205 -0.82 -18.18 -14.01
N ILE A 206 -0.78 -19.51 -13.87
CA ILE A 206 -0.14 -20.40 -14.85
C ILE A 206 -0.83 -20.33 -16.22
N ARG A 207 -2.18 -20.32 -16.26
CA ARG A 207 -2.97 -20.14 -17.48
C ARG A 207 -2.66 -18.81 -18.16
N ALA A 208 -2.71 -17.70 -17.43
CA ALA A 208 -2.40 -16.36 -17.92
C ALA A 208 -0.99 -16.28 -18.53
N ILE A 209 0.05 -16.75 -17.82
CA ILE A 209 1.44 -16.80 -18.33
C ILE A 209 1.52 -17.65 -19.61
N THR A 210 0.82 -18.79 -19.66
CA THR A 210 0.87 -19.75 -20.78
C THR A 210 0.20 -19.21 -22.05
N ALA A 211 -0.98 -18.57 -21.91
CA ALA A 211 -1.68 -17.94 -23.01
C ALA A 211 -1.01 -16.62 -23.47
N GLY A 212 -0.25 -15.98 -22.57
CA GLY A 212 0.44 -14.71 -22.81
C GLY A 212 -0.40 -13.49 -22.43
N ILE A 213 -1.25 -13.64 -21.42
CA ILE A 213 -2.21 -12.64 -20.93
C ILE A 213 -1.66 -12.01 -19.66
N ALA A 214 -1.64 -10.68 -19.60
CA ALA A 214 -1.32 -9.94 -18.39
C ALA A 214 -2.51 -9.89 -17.42
N VAL A 215 -2.26 -9.77 -16.12
CA VAL A 215 -3.32 -9.58 -15.11
C VAL A 215 -2.98 -8.38 -14.23
N PHE A 216 -3.87 -7.39 -14.21
CA PHE A 216 -3.78 -6.19 -13.37
C PHE A 216 -4.94 -6.14 -12.36
N SER A 217 -4.69 -5.59 -11.18
CA SER A 217 -5.70 -5.39 -10.13
C SER A 217 -5.76 -3.92 -9.67
N PRO A 218 -6.91 -3.22 -9.80
CA PRO A 218 -7.10 -1.87 -9.28
C PRO A 218 -7.45 -1.84 -7.79
N HIS A 219 -8.44 -2.65 -7.37
CA HIS A 219 -8.94 -2.79 -5.99
C HIS A 219 -9.01 -1.47 -5.20
N THR A 220 -8.43 -1.38 -4.00
CA THR A 220 -8.65 -0.24 -3.08
C THR A 220 -8.13 1.12 -3.58
N SER A 221 -7.31 1.15 -4.65
CA SER A 221 -6.99 2.42 -5.32
C SER A 221 -8.21 3.02 -6.03
N TRP A 222 -9.12 2.20 -6.57
CA TRP A 222 -10.36 2.64 -7.22
C TRP A 222 -11.54 2.79 -6.24
N ASP A 223 -11.46 2.19 -5.06
CA ASP A 223 -12.31 2.55 -3.91
C ASP A 223 -11.99 3.97 -3.41
N SER A 224 -10.69 4.32 -3.42
CA SER A 224 -10.19 5.61 -2.96
C SER A 224 -10.50 6.78 -3.90
N VAL A 225 -10.28 6.66 -5.22
CA VAL A 225 -10.37 7.82 -6.14
C VAL A 225 -11.74 8.49 -6.20
N LYS A 226 -11.71 9.81 -6.41
CA LYS A 226 -12.88 10.58 -6.84
C LYS A 226 -13.41 10.07 -8.19
N GLY A 227 -14.70 9.77 -8.26
CA GLY A 227 -15.33 9.09 -9.40
C GLY A 227 -14.98 7.60 -9.48
N GLY A 228 -14.64 7.00 -8.33
CA GLY A 228 -14.45 5.57 -8.12
C GLY A 228 -15.76 4.84 -7.79
N VAL A 229 -15.67 3.58 -7.37
CA VAL A 229 -16.85 2.75 -7.07
C VAL A 229 -17.70 3.34 -5.94
N ASN A 230 -17.07 3.94 -4.92
CA ASN A 230 -17.77 4.54 -3.77
C ASN A 230 -18.56 5.80 -4.15
N ASP A 231 -18.10 6.58 -5.13
CA ASP A 231 -18.87 7.73 -5.67
C ASP A 231 -20.02 7.27 -6.58
N TRP A 232 -19.81 6.18 -7.33
CA TRP A 232 -20.87 5.57 -8.15
C TRP A 232 -21.99 4.99 -7.28
N LEU A 233 -21.64 4.18 -6.27
CA LEU A 233 -22.56 3.55 -5.33
C LEU A 233 -23.37 4.58 -4.54
N ALA A 234 -22.74 5.67 -4.09
CA ALA A 234 -23.43 6.79 -3.42
C ALA A 234 -24.49 7.44 -4.33
N GLY A 235 -24.20 7.56 -5.63
CA GLY A 235 -25.13 8.06 -6.64
C GLY A 235 -26.34 7.15 -6.90
N GLY A 236 -26.38 5.95 -6.31
CA GLY A 236 -27.52 5.02 -6.42
C GLY A 236 -28.77 5.44 -5.63
N VAL A 237 -28.64 6.34 -4.65
CA VAL A 237 -29.80 6.88 -3.90
C VAL A 237 -30.22 8.26 -4.42
N GLY A 238 -29.30 9.09 -4.89
CA GLY A 238 -29.61 10.42 -5.41
C GLY A 238 -28.39 11.30 -5.64
N SER A 239 -28.63 12.54 -6.05
CA SER A 239 -27.62 13.60 -6.03
C SER A 239 -27.46 14.16 -4.62
N GLY A 240 -26.27 14.67 -4.32
CA GLY A 240 -25.96 15.18 -3.00
C GLY A 240 -24.53 15.71 -2.88
N LYS A 241 -24.26 16.38 -1.76
CA LYS A 241 -22.91 16.80 -1.37
C LYS A 241 -22.14 15.61 -0.79
N VAL A 242 -21.24 15.06 -1.60
CA VAL A 242 -20.39 13.91 -1.26
C VAL A 242 -19.08 14.33 -0.57
N SER A 243 -18.67 13.55 0.43
CA SER A 243 -17.39 13.66 1.15
C SER A 243 -16.81 12.26 1.47
N VAL A 244 -15.50 12.15 1.72
CA VAL A 244 -14.81 10.88 2.03
C VAL A 244 -14.97 10.52 3.51
N LEU A 245 -15.07 9.23 3.83
CA LEU A 245 -15.08 8.74 5.21
C LEU A 245 -13.67 8.54 5.78
N SER A 246 -12.87 7.66 5.17
CA SER A 246 -11.47 7.41 5.57
C SER A 246 -10.51 8.10 4.60
N GLN A 247 -10.02 9.28 4.99
CA GLN A 247 -9.21 10.18 4.14
C GLN A 247 -7.84 9.58 3.77
N SER A 248 -7.54 9.42 2.47
CA SER A 248 -6.19 9.04 1.99
C SER A 248 -5.19 10.21 2.14
N PHE A 249 -3.90 9.87 2.27
CA PHE A 249 -2.82 10.84 2.45
C PHE A 249 -1.78 10.76 1.34
N SER A 250 -1.03 11.84 1.15
CA SER A 250 0.05 11.94 0.15
C SER A 250 1.15 10.93 0.44
N SER A 251 1.50 10.07 -0.53
CA SER A 251 2.55 9.05 -0.45
C SER A 251 4.00 9.60 -0.42
N ALA A 252 4.20 10.77 0.18
CA ALA A 252 5.51 11.30 0.49
C ALA A 252 6.19 10.42 1.55
N PRO A 253 7.51 10.17 1.46
CA PRO A 253 8.24 9.43 2.49
C PRO A 253 8.01 10.02 3.88
N GLN A 254 7.91 9.16 4.90
CA GLN A 254 7.86 9.63 6.28
C GLN A 254 9.09 10.48 6.57
N SER A 255 8.86 11.60 7.24
CA SER A 255 9.87 12.63 7.49
C SER A 255 9.63 13.27 8.85
N HIS A 256 10.71 13.79 9.42
CA HIS A 256 10.75 14.38 10.74
C HIS A 256 11.23 15.81 10.63
N LYS A 257 10.52 16.72 11.30
CA LYS A 257 10.94 18.09 11.53
C LYS A 257 11.76 18.10 12.81
N LEU A 258 13.02 18.51 12.71
CA LEU A 258 13.89 18.70 13.88
C LEU A 258 13.98 20.20 14.14
N GLU A 259 13.66 20.61 15.35
CA GLU A 259 13.74 22.00 15.79
C GLU A 259 14.73 22.11 16.95
N PHE A 260 15.70 23.01 16.86
CA PHE A 260 16.74 23.19 17.88
C PHE A 260 17.31 24.62 17.86
N THR A 261 18.14 24.96 18.85
CA THR A 261 18.83 26.26 18.92
C THR A 261 20.35 26.13 18.87
N ALA A 262 21.01 27.15 18.33
CA ALA A 262 22.46 27.32 18.31
C ALA A 262 22.84 28.76 18.75
N ARG A 263 23.86 28.90 19.59
CA ARG A 263 24.29 30.17 20.20
C ARG A 263 25.07 31.06 19.24
N SER A 264 25.69 30.50 18.21
CA SER A 264 26.47 31.26 17.24
C SER A 264 26.32 30.73 15.82
N LEU A 265 26.67 31.58 14.84
CA LEU A 265 26.71 31.22 13.43
C LEU A 265 27.78 30.15 13.14
N GLU A 266 28.82 30.06 13.98
CA GLU A 266 29.90 29.07 13.89
C GLU A 266 29.44 27.68 14.38
N GLU A 267 28.72 27.63 15.52
CA GLU A 267 28.07 26.40 16.03
C GLU A 267 27.06 25.89 14.98
N LEU A 268 26.23 26.79 14.44
CA LEU A 268 25.27 26.50 13.37
C LEU A 268 25.95 25.96 12.09
N ASN A 269 27.00 26.62 11.60
CA ASN A 269 27.71 26.18 10.39
C ASN A 269 28.37 24.81 10.57
N THR A 270 28.90 24.53 11.76
CA THR A 270 29.49 23.23 12.12
C THR A 270 28.44 22.12 12.07
N ILE A 271 27.34 22.29 12.81
CA ILE A 271 26.20 21.35 12.82
C ILE A 271 25.67 21.10 11.39
N MET A 272 25.51 22.16 10.59
CA MET A 272 24.98 22.07 9.23
C MET A 272 25.98 21.48 8.21
N ALA A 273 27.26 21.38 8.55
CA ALA A 273 28.25 20.61 7.77
C ALA A 273 28.21 19.13 8.15
N GLU A 274 28.18 18.82 9.45
CA GLU A 274 28.09 17.46 9.97
C GLU A 274 26.82 16.74 9.49
N LEU A 275 25.65 17.39 9.62
CA LEU A 275 24.37 16.83 9.15
C LEU A 275 24.40 16.46 7.66
N LYS A 276 25.07 17.25 6.81
CA LYS A 276 25.27 16.92 5.39
C LYS A 276 26.22 15.72 5.19
N GLY A 277 27.24 15.60 6.03
CA GLY A 277 28.22 14.50 6.00
C GLY A 277 27.63 13.13 6.36
N THR A 278 26.51 13.06 7.08
CA THR A 278 25.90 11.78 7.51
C THR A 278 25.25 10.95 6.37
N ASN A 279 25.27 11.41 5.11
CA ASN A 279 24.54 10.81 3.98
C ASN A 279 23.00 10.70 4.15
N SER A 280 22.42 11.36 5.16
CA SER A 280 21.02 11.20 5.60
C SER A 280 19.93 11.72 4.64
N GLY A 281 20.24 11.90 3.35
CA GLY A 281 19.28 12.35 2.32
C GLY A 281 18.63 13.72 2.60
N VAL A 282 19.21 14.53 3.49
CA VAL A 282 18.55 15.68 4.08
C VAL A 282 18.45 16.83 3.07
N ASN A 283 17.26 16.99 2.48
CA ASN A 283 16.92 18.18 1.72
C ASN A 283 16.69 19.34 2.70
N LEU A 284 17.79 19.97 3.13
CA LEU A 284 17.87 21.00 4.17
C LEU A 284 17.18 22.32 3.78
N GLN A 285 15.86 22.26 3.61
CA GLN A 285 14.97 23.40 3.76
C GLN A 285 14.99 23.80 5.23
N HIS A 286 15.96 24.63 5.57
CA HIS A 286 16.13 25.20 6.89
C HIS A 286 15.52 26.61 6.91
N THR A 287 14.75 26.90 7.95
CA THR A 287 14.38 28.28 8.28
C THR A 287 15.12 28.63 9.56
N ALA A 288 16.08 29.55 9.46
CA ALA A 288 16.76 30.12 10.60
C ALA A 288 16.06 31.43 10.98
N VAL A 289 15.61 31.54 12.23
CA VAL A 289 15.12 32.80 12.81
C VAL A 289 16.10 33.23 13.88
N SER A 290 16.75 34.36 13.67
CA SER A 290 17.64 34.99 14.64
C SER A 290 16.85 35.88 15.59
N SER A 291 17.05 35.70 16.89
CA SER A 291 16.87 36.80 17.85
C SER A 291 18.23 37.44 18.14
N GLU A 292 18.27 38.72 18.47
CA GLU A 292 19.53 39.43 18.77
C GLU A 292 20.10 39.07 20.15
N THR A 293 19.36 38.28 20.96
CA THR A 293 19.66 37.98 22.37
C THR A 293 19.84 36.49 22.69
N ASP A 294 19.04 35.60 22.08
CA ASP A 294 18.92 34.19 22.47
C ASP A 294 19.45 33.22 21.39
N GLY A 295 20.09 33.76 20.35
CA GLY A 295 20.74 33.00 19.28
C GLY A 295 19.83 32.65 18.11
N PHE A 296 20.18 31.57 17.41
CA PHE A 296 19.50 31.09 16.22
C PHE A 296 18.54 29.96 16.58
N PHE A 297 17.27 30.09 16.19
CA PHE A 297 16.33 28.98 16.13
C PHE A 297 16.35 28.35 14.74
N ILE A 298 16.48 27.03 14.66
CA ILE A 298 16.59 26.26 13.42
C ILE A 298 15.47 25.23 13.37
N SER A 299 14.71 25.23 12.28
CA SER A 299 13.85 24.12 11.87
C SER A 299 14.41 23.50 10.59
N LEU A 300 14.63 22.18 10.56
CA LEU A 300 14.94 21.41 9.35
C LEU A 300 13.97 20.23 9.15
N ILE A 301 13.98 19.62 7.97
CA ILE A 301 13.23 18.38 7.67
C ILE A 301 14.20 17.31 7.18
N CYS A 302 14.16 16.11 7.76
CA CYS A 302 14.90 14.93 7.30
C CYS A 302 13.93 13.77 6.97
N PRO A 303 14.29 12.84 6.06
CA PRO A 303 13.56 11.59 5.92
C PRO A 303 13.70 10.72 7.18
N ASP A 304 12.80 9.77 7.38
CA ASP A 304 12.84 8.80 8.49
C ASP A 304 14.18 8.06 8.59
N SER A 305 14.70 7.57 7.46
CA SER A 305 16.03 6.93 7.37
C SER A 305 17.20 7.84 7.78
N GLY A 306 16.98 9.17 7.78
CA GLY A 306 17.94 10.18 8.23
C GLY A 306 17.74 10.65 9.67
N LEU A 307 16.71 10.17 10.38
CA LEU A 307 16.38 10.62 11.74
C LEU A 307 17.49 10.28 12.74
N THR A 308 17.82 9.01 12.91
CA THR A 308 18.78 8.55 13.94
C THR A 308 20.17 9.19 13.76
N PRO A 309 20.78 9.27 12.56
CA PRO A 309 22.05 9.96 12.39
C PRO A 309 21.96 11.46 12.68
N SER A 310 20.88 12.13 12.24
CA SER A 310 20.68 13.57 12.48
C SER A 310 20.54 13.89 13.97
N VAL A 311 19.77 13.08 14.71
CA VAL A 311 19.63 13.19 16.16
C VAL A 311 20.95 12.91 16.87
N GLN A 312 21.70 11.87 16.44
CA GLN A 312 23.00 11.55 17.01
C GLN A 312 24.04 12.66 16.80
N THR A 313 24.02 13.36 15.65
CA THR A 313 24.83 14.56 15.42
C THR A 313 24.40 15.70 16.36
N LEU A 314 23.10 16.03 16.43
CA LEU A 314 22.62 17.14 17.25
C LEU A 314 22.88 16.92 18.75
N LEU A 315 22.83 15.68 19.23
CA LEU A 315 23.14 15.33 20.62
C LEU A 315 24.63 15.50 21.01
N GLN A 316 25.54 15.69 20.05
CA GLN A 316 26.96 15.98 20.32
C GLN A 316 27.21 17.45 20.69
N HIS A 317 26.26 18.34 20.41
CA HIS A 317 26.38 19.78 20.64
C HIS A 317 25.57 20.22 21.86
N ALA A 318 26.14 21.10 22.70
CA ALA A 318 25.56 21.45 24.00
C ALA A 318 24.22 22.20 23.92
N THR A 319 24.04 23.09 22.92
CA THR A 319 22.80 23.86 22.76
C THR A 319 21.68 23.04 22.09
N PRO A 320 21.93 22.31 20.98
CA PRO A 320 20.91 21.48 20.36
C PRO A 320 20.46 20.33 21.27
N SER A 321 21.37 19.66 21.99
CA SER A 321 21.00 18.57 22.92
C SER A 321 20.06 19.00 24.04
N GLN A 322 20.02 20.29 24.42
CA GLN A 322 19.11 20.85 25.42
C GLN A 322 17.81 21.42 24.83
N SER A 323 17.74 21.61 23.50
CA SER A 323 16.63 22.30 22.81
C SER A 323 15.96 21.51 21.69
N LEU A 324 16.44 20.29 21.40
CA LEU A 324 15.95 19.44 20.31
C LEU A 324 14.52 18.95 20.54
N SER A 325 13.60 19.47 19.73
CA SER A 325 12.25 18.93 19.51
C SER A 325 12.23 18.10 18.22
N ILE A 326 11.57 16.95 18.27
CA ILE A 326 11.40 16.03 17.13
C ILE A 326 9.90 15.88 16.87
N LEU A 327 9.45 16.31 15.70
CA LEU A 327 8.05 16.26 15.30
C LEU A 327 7.89 15.43 14.02
N GLN A 328 7.09 14.36 14.06
CA GLN A 328 6.76 13.59 12.87
C GLN A 328 5.91 14.45 11.91
N VAL A 329 6.38 14.61 10.67
CA VAL A 329 5.67 15.39 9.65
C VAL A 329 4.50 14.55 9.13
N LYS A 330 3.29 14.90 9.56
CA LYS A 330 2.08 14.28 9.01
C LYS A 330 2.00 14.52 7.50
N GLN A 331 1.74 13.46 6.75
CA GLN A 331 1.44 13.53 5.32
C GLN A 331 0.22 14.44 5.08
N ARG A 332 0.12 15.04 3.88
CA ARG A 332 -1.00 15.92 3.55
C ARG A 332 -2.22 15.08 3.16
N PRO A 333 -3.43 15.37 3.64
CA PRO A 333 -4.64 14.71 3.14
C PRO A 333 -4.82 15.04 1.65
N LEU A 334 -5.44 14.13 0.90
CA LEU A 334 -5.74 14.28 -0.53
C LEU A 334 -7.24 14.55 -0.71
N PRO A 335 -7.70 15.81 -0.87
CA PRO A 335 -9.12 16.13 -0.80
C PRO A 335 -9.96 15.39 -1.87
N GLY A 336 -10.93 14.60 -1.43
CA GLY A 336 -11.76 13.77 -2.31
C GLY A 336 -11.19 12.39 -2.65
N TYR A 337 -10.14 11.94 -1.97
CA TYR A 337 -9.57 10.59 -2.09
C TYR A 337 -9.61 9.86 -0.75
N GLY A 338 -10.02 8.59 -0.76
CA GLY A 338 -10.03 7.70 0.41
C GLY A 338 -11.25 6.79 0.47
N GLN A 339 -11.33 5.91 1.48
CA GLN A 339 -12.34 4.85 1.51
C GLN A 339 -13.70 5.36 1.95
N GLY A 340 -14.75 4.83 1.30
CA GLY A 340 -16.15 5.15 1.55
C GLY A 340 -16.54 6.60 1.26
N ARG A 341 -17.84 6.89 1.30
CA ARG A 341 -18.39 8.25 1.15
C ARG A 341 -19.51 8.51 2.16
N LEU A 342 -19.60 9.74 2.64
CA LEU A 342 -20.83 10.30 3.21
C LEU A 342 -21.43 11.25 2.17
N SER A 343 -22.65 10.95 1.72
CA SER A 343 -23.48 11.82 0.89
C SER A 343 -24.55 12.49 1.77
N VAL A 344 -24.65 13.81 1.69
CA VAL A 344 -25.83 14.56 2.15
C VAL A 344 -26.69 14.80 0.91
N LEU A 345 -27.87 14.17 0.84
CA LEU A 345 -28.73 14.23 -0.34
C LEU A 345 -29.26 15.65 -0.56
N ASP A 346 -29.35 16.07 -1.84
CA ASP A 346 -29.94 17.36 -2.21
C ASP A 346 -31.45 17.36 -1.95
N GLU A 347 -32.10 16.23 -2.21
CA GLU A 347 -33.52 15.96 -1.94
C GLU A 347 -33.63 14.67 -1.10
N PRO A 348 -34.08 14.73 0.18
CA PRO A 348 -34.23 13.56 1.04
C PRO A 348 -35.29 12.57 0.52
N VAL A 349 -35.07 11.27 0.77
CA VAL A 349 -35.92 10.17 0.29
C VAL A 349 -36.43 9.31 1.46
N THR A 350 -37.46 8.47 1.28
CA THR A 350 -37.80 7.45 2.28
C THR A 350 -36.86 6.25 2.20
N VAL A 351 -36.72 5.46 3.27
CA VAL A 351 -35.98 4.18 3.24
C VAL A 351 -36.54 3.25 2.15
N ALA A 352 -37.86 3.22 1.94
CA ALA A 352 -38.50 2.49 0.86
C ALA A 352 -38.02 2.95 -0.52
N ALA A 353 -37.97 4.26 -0.76
CA ALA A 353 -37.47 4.82 -2.01
C ALA A 353 -35.98 4.47 -2.22
N ALA A 354 -35.14 4.65 -1.21
CA ALA A 354 -33.71 4.30 -1.27
C ALA A 354 -33.50 2.83 -1.64
N VAL A 355 -34.27 1.90 -1.06
CA VAL A 355 -34.22 0.47 -1.43
C VAL A 355 -34.58 0.24 -2.90
N GLN A 356 -35.60 0.89 -3.44
CA GLN A 356 -35.98 0.72 -4.86
C GLN A 356 -34.97 1.36 -5.81
N GLN A 357 -34.43 2.53 -5.45
CA GLN A 357 -33.38 3.21 -6.22
C GLN A 357 -32.11 2.36 -6.27
N MET A 358 -31.66 1.81 -5.14
CA MET A 358 -30.50 0.91 -5.10
C MET A 358 -30.73 -0.39 -5.87
N LYS A 359 -31.92 -1.00 -5.80
CA LYS A 359 -32.27 -2.16 -6.66
C LYS A 359 -32.14 -1.82 -8.14
N SER A 360 -32.68 -0.68 -8.56
CA SER A 360 -32.59 -0.23 -9.97
C SER A 360 -31.17 0.16 -10.38
N HIS A 361 -30.34 0.64 -9.46
CA HIS A 361 -28.96 1.06 -9.73
C HIS A 361 -28.00 -0.13 -9.86
N LEU A 362 -28.17 -1.15 -8.98
CA LEU A 362 -27.36 -2.37 -8.98
C LEU A 362 -27.91 -3.46 -9.92
N GLY A 363 -29.15 -3.34 -10.39
CA GLY A 363 -29.82 -4.35 -11.23
C GLY A 363 -30.32 -5.58 -10.44
N LEU A 364 -30.62 -5.42 -9.15
CA LEU A 364 -30.90 -6.52 -8.23
C LEU A 364 -32.38 -6.62 -7.87
N ASN A 365 -32.95 -7.83 -7.95
CA ASN A 365 -34.32 -8.12 -7.52
C ASN A 365 -34.50 -8.01 -5.99
N HIS A 366 -33.44 -8.29 -5.22
CA HIS A 366 -33.45 -8.37 -3.77
C HIS A 366 -32.26 -7.60 -3.18
N LEU A 367 -32.47 -7.06 -1.98
CA LEU A 367 -31.47 -6.45 -1.10
C LEU A 367 -31.83 -6.88 0.33
N ARG A 368 -30.86 -7.02 1.22
CA ARG A 368 -31.13 -7.21 2.65
C ARG A 368 -31.22 -5.84 3.32
N LEU A 369 -32.26 -5.63 4.12
CA LEU A 369 -32.50 -4.38 4.85
C LEU A 369 -32.57 -4.67 6.35
N ALA A 370 -31.80 -3.94 7.14
CA ALA A 370 -32.06 -3.75 8.56
C ALA A 370 -32.57 -2.32 8.77
N LEU A 371 -33.70 -2.17 9.46
CA LEU A 371 -34.21 -0.84 9.85
C LEU A 371 -33.54 -0.40 11.15
N GLY A 372 -33.13 0.87 11.20
CA GLY A 372 -32.61 1.48 12.42
C GLY A 372 -33.62 1.45 13.57
N ALA A 373 -33.14 1.55 14.81
CA ALA A 373 -34.01 1.61 15.98
C ALA A 373 -35.04 2.75 15.85
N GLN A 374 -36.32 2.42 16.02
CA GLN A 374 -37.47 3.32 15.82
C GLN A 374 -37.71 3.79 14.37
N GLN A 375 -36.94 3.32 13.38
CA GLN A 375 -37.14 3.65 11.97
C GLN A 375 -38.14 2.72 11.28
N THR A 376 -38.71 3.20 10.18
CA THR A 376 -39.67 2.48 9.32
C THR A 376 -39.30 2.63 7.85
N LEU A 377 -40.01 1.94 6.96
CA LEU A 377 -39.87 2.11 5.51
C LEU A 377 -40.18 3.55 5.04
N GLU A 378 -41.01 4.29 5.79
CA GLU A 378 -41.36 5.69 5.50
C GLU A 378 -40.48 6.70 6.24
N SER A 379 -39.47 6.25 7.01
CA SER A 379 -38.49 7.15 7.62
C SER A 379 -37.68 7.89 6.54
N ILE A 380 -37.42 9.16 6.78
CA ILE A 380 -36.64 10.02 5.87
C ILE A 380 -35.14 9.76 6.05
N VAL A 381 -34.47 9.58 4.92
CA VAL A 381 -33.02 9.50 4.74
C VAL A 381 -32.57 10.81 4.10
N SER A 382 -31.78 11.61 4.83
CA SER A 382 -31.12 12.83 4.33
C SER A 382 -29.62 12.61 4.14
N THR A 383 -29.05 11.62 4.81
CA THR A 383 -27.62 11.31 4.84
C THR A 383 -27.38 9.82 4.62
N VAL A 384 -26.48 9.50 3.70
CA VAL A 384 -26.14 8.14 3.29
C VAL A 384 -24.64 7.93 3.42
N ALA A 385 -24.22 6.99 4.27
CA ALA A 385 -22.85 6.52 4.34
C ALA A 385 -22.71 5.26 3.48
N VAL A 386 -21.75 5.22 2.57
CA VAL A 386 -21.50 4.05 1.72
C VAL A 386 -20.04 3.61 1.75
N CYS A 387 -19.83 2.31 1.62
CA CYS A 387 -18.54 1.72 1.26
C CYS A 387 -18.81 0.44 0.47
N ALA A 388 -18.25 0.30 -0.73
CA ALA A 388 -18.33 -0.93 -1.50
C ALA A 388 -17.59 -2.09 -0.77
N GLY A 389 -17.88 -3.32 -1.19
CA GLY A 389 -17.30 -4.55 -0.66
C GLY A 389 -17.68 -4.83 0.79
N SER A 390 -16.68 -5.13 1.62
CA SER A 390 -16.84 -5.43 3.06
C SER A 390 -16.66 -4.15 3.92
N GLY A 391 -17.60 -3.21 3.76
CA GLY A 391 -17.49 -1.83 4.25
C GLY A 391 -17.69 -1.58 5.75
N GLY A 392 -18.03 -2.59 6.56
CA GLY A 392 -18.40 -2.43 7.97
C GLY A 392 -17.40 -1.63 8.83
N SER A 393 -16.11 -1.87 8.63
CA SER A 393 -15.03 -1.15 9.34
C SER A 393 -14.90 0.33 8.98
N VAL A 394 -15.28 0.72 7.76
CA VAL A 394 -15.25 2.11 7.26
C VAL A 394 -16.51 2.88 7.67
N LEU A 395 -17.62 2.15 7.87
CA LEU A 395 -18.92 2.70 8.31
C LEU A 395 -19.07 2.79 9.84
N ASN A 396 -18.18 2.13 10.60
CA ASN A 396 -18.25 2.10 12.06
C ASN A 396 -18.15 3.51 12.68
N GLY A 397 -19.13 3.89 13.50
CA GLY A 397 -19.19 5.19 14.17
C GLY A 397 -19.58 6.39 13.30
N VAL A 398 -19.87 6.19 12.00
CA VAL A 398 -20.31 7.25 11.08
C VAL A 398 -21.73 7.69 11.42
N LYS A 399 -22.00 9.00 11.41
CA LYS A 399 -23.36 9.51 11.61
C LYS A 399 -24.06 9.70 10.27
N ALA A 400 -24.95 8.76 9.92
CA ALA A 400 -25.82 8.82 8.76
C ALA A 400 -27.16 8.11 9.06
N ASP A 401 -28.22 8.45 8.32
CA ASP A 401 -29.55 7.83 8.46
C ASP A 401 -29.60 6.43 7.82
N LEU A 402 -28.79 6.24 6.77
CA LEU A 402 -28.69 5.02 5.97
C LEU A 402 -27.22 4.64 5.71
N TYR A 403 -26.90 3.37 5.91
CA TYR A 403 -25.65 2.73 5.49
C TYR A 403 -25.88 1.85 4.26
N ILE A 404 -24.94 1.83 3.32
CA ILE A 404 -24.96 0.94 2.14
C ILE A 404 -23.60 0.31 1.90
N THR A 405 -23.54 -1.01 1.82
CA THR A 405 -22.32 -1.78 1.56
C THR A 405 -22.68 -3.16 0.98
N GLY A 406 -21.69 -3.90 0.47
CA GLY A 406 -21.90 -5.30 0.12
C GLY A 406 -22.13 -6.15 1.36
N GLU A 407 -21.23 -6.03 2.34
CA GLU A 407 -21.22 -6.86 3.54
C GLU A 407 -20.99 -6.07 4.84
N MET A 408 -21.57 -6.58 5.93
CA MET A 408 -21.28 -6.25 7.33
C MET A 408 -21.49 -7.52 8.17
N SER A 409 -20.74 -7.68 9.26
CA SER A 409 -20.99 -8.77 10.22
C SER A 409 -22.27 -8.52 11.03
N HIS A 410 -22.78 -9.58 11.66
CA HIS A 410 -24.00 -9.52 12.45
C HIS A 410 -23.96 -8.45 13.56
N HIS A 411 -22.81 -8.29 14.23
CA HIS A 411 -22.66 -7.30 15.30
C HIS A 411 -22.58 -5.86 14.77
N GLU A 412 -21.86 -5.62 13.67
CA GLU A 412 -21.81 -4.28 13.06
C GLU A 412 -23.20 -3.81 12.58
N VAL A 413 -24.04 -4.74 12.10
CA VAL A 413 -25.45 -4.44 11.75
C VAL A 413 -26.27 -4.13 13.01
N LEU A 414 -26.13 -4.91 14.09
CA LEU A 414 -26.82 -4.64 15.36
C LEU A 414 -26.41 -3.29 15.96
N ASP A 415 -25.12 -2.95 15.94
CA ASP A 415 -24.60 -1.68 16.48
C ASP A 415 -25.10 -0.49 15.66
N SER A 416 -25.15 -0.62 14.32
CA SER A 416 -25.70 0.40 13.42
C SER A 416 -27.19 0.61 13.65
N VAL A 417 -27.96 -0.49 13.79
CA VAL A 417 -29.38 -0.44 14.12
C VAL A 417 -29.62 0.20 15.48
N ALA A 418 -28.84 -0.17 16.50
CA ALA A 418 -28.93 0.42 17.84
C ALA A 418 -28.57 1.92 17.86
N ALA A 419 -27.67 2.37 16.98
CA ALA A 419 -27.37 3.78 16.76
C ALA A 419 -28.47 4.56 15.98
N GLY A 420 -29.50 3.87 15.48
CA GLY A 420 -30.64 4.45 14.76
C GLY A 420 -30.48 4.50 13.24
N ALA A 421 -29.34 4.05 12.69
CA ALA A 421 -29.09 3.97 11.26
C ALA A 421 -29.74 2.72 10.64
N SER A 422 -30.34 2.87 9.47
CA SER A 422 -30.77 1.72 8.65
C SER A 422 -29.60 1.21 7.82
N VAL A 423 -29.61 -0.07 7.44
CA VAL A 423 -28.52 -0.72 6.69
C VAL A 423 -29.07 -1.47 5.48
N ILE A 424 -28.58 -1.16 4.28
CA ILE A 424 -28.76 -1.95 3.07
C ILE A 424 -27.49 -2.76 2.82
N LEU A 425 -27.65 -4.09 2.67
CA LEU A 425 -26.60 -5.00 2.20
C LEU A 425 -26.99 -5.59 0.84
N SER A 426 -26.06 -5.56 -0.12
CA SER A 426 -26.25 -6.07 -1.49
C SER A 426 -25.49 -7.37 -1.81
N ASP A 427 -24.73 -7.90 -0.85
CA ASP A 427 -23.60 -8.83 -1.05
C ASP A 427 -22.41 -8.16 -1.79
N HIS A 428 -21.21 -8.75 -1.65
CA HIS A 428 -19.90 -8.10 -1.88
C HIS A 428 -19.72 -7.57 -3.30
N SER A 429 -19.42 -8.45 -4.26
CA SER A 429 -19.12 -8.08 -5.66
C SER A 429 -20.32 -7.42 -6.36
N ASN A 430 -21.55 -7.65 -5.89
CA ASN A 430 -22.74 -6.93 -6.31
C ASN A 430 -22.71 -5.42 -6.02
N SER A 431 -22.03 -4.98 -4.96
CA SER A 431 -21.84 -3.55 -4.64
C SER A 431 -20.79 -2.85 -5.52
N GLU A 432 -20.13 -3.60 -6.42
CA GLU A 432 -18.97 -3.14 -7.21
C GLU A 432 -19.16 -3.33 -8.71
N ARG A 433 -19.60 -4.52 -9.14
CA ARG A 433 -19.56 -4.99 -10.53
C ARG A 433 -20.22 -4.05 -11.54
N GLY A 434 -21.27 -3.32 -11.13
CA GLY A 434 -21.92 -2.32 -11.97
C GLY A 434 -21.03 -1.13 -12.35
N PHE A 435 -20.05 -0.78 -11.50
CA PHE A 435 -19.05 0.25 -11.78
C PHE A 435 -18.14 -0.12 -12.96
N LEU A 436 -17.94 -1.42 -13.25
CA LEU A 436 -17.12 -1.85 -14.39
C LEU A 436 -17.65 -1.30 -15.73
N ALA A 437 -18.95 -1.06 -15.86
CA ALA A 437 -19.55 -0.40 -17.03
C ALA A 437 -19.21 1.10 -17.13
N VAL A 438 -18.95 1.76 -15.99
CA VAL A 438 -18.45 3.15 -15.92
C VAL A 438 -16.95 3.17 -16.21
N PHE A 439 -16.19 2.28 -15.55
CA PHE A 439 -14.74 2.12 -15.75
C PHE A 439 -14.40 1.79 -17.21
N LYS A 440 -15.11 0.87 -17.87
CA LYS A 440 -14.95 0.58 -19.31
C LYS A 440 -15.05 1.84 -20.18
N LYS A 441 -16.04 2.71 -19.94
CA LYS A 441 -16.19 3.97 -20.69
C LYS A 441 -15.05 4.93 -20.42
N ARG A 442 -14.66 5.08 -19.14
CA ARG A 442 -13.56 5.95 -18.72
C ARG A 442 -12.21 5.49 -19.28
N LEU A 443 -11.91 4.19 -19.21
CA LEU A 443 -10.69 3.57 -19.72
C LEU A 443 -10.61 3.67 -21.26
N ALA A 444 -11.66 3.28 -21.99
CA ALA A 444 -11.67 3.35 -23.44
C ALA A 444 -11.42 4.78 -23.98
N GLY A 445 -11.89 5.82 -23.27
CA GLY A 445 -11.61 7.22 -23.62
C GLY A 445 -10.15 7.67 -23.45
N HIS A 446 -9.30 6.88 -22.78
CA HIS A 446 -7.87 7.17 -22.57
C HIS A 446 -6.94 6.22 -23.34
N LEU A 447 -7.49 5.31 -24.16
CA LEU A 447 -6.74 4.33 -24.93
C LEU A 447 -6.79 4.63 -26.44
N SER A 448 -5.89 3.99 -27.19
CA SER A 448 -5.94 3.95 -28.65
C SER A 448 -7.22 3.27 -29.14
N ASN A 449 -7.81 3.80 -30.22
CA ASN A 449 -9.01 3.24 -30.85
C ASN A 449 -8.80 1.81 -31.39
N SER A 450 -7.56 1.32 -31.48
CA SER A 450 -7.27 -0.07 -31.83
C SER A 450 -7.51 -1.06 -30.68
N ILE A 451 -7.83 -0.60 -29.47
CA ILE A 451 -7.98 -1.44 -28.28
C ILE A 451 -9.46 -1.65 -27.94
N THR A 452 -9.87 -2.92 -27.94
CA THR A 452 -11.22 -3.36 -27.52
C THR A 452 -11.24 -3.61 -26.02
N VAL A 453 -12.06 -2.85 -25.28
CA VAL A 453 -12.33 -3.09 -23.86
C VAL A 453 -13.67 -3.84 -23.72
N ALA A 454 -13.64 -5.06 -23.20
CA ALA A 454 -14.80 -5.90 -22.94
C ALA A 454 -15.17 -5.93 -21.44
N LEU A 455 -16.41 -6.34 -21.15
CA LEU A 455 -16.82 -6.76 -19.80
C LEU A 455 -17.04 -8.27 -19.86
N SER A 456 -16.56 -9.00 -18.86
CA SER A 456 -16.81 -10.44 -18.74
C SER A 456 -18.30 -10.75 -18.71
N GLN A 457 -18.70 -11.76 -19.46
CA GLN A 457 -20.04 -12.37 -19.44
C GLN A 457 -20.06 -13.63 -18.55
N ALA A 458 -18.89 -14.15 -18.18
CA ALA A 458 -18.75 -15.24 -17.22
C ALA A 458 -18.81 -14.77 -15.75
N ASP A 459 -18.38 -13.53 -15.47
CA ASP A 459 -18.48 -12.86 -14.16
C ASP A 459 -19.92 -12.81 -13.64
N ARG A 460 -20.07 -13.08 -12.36
CA ARG A 460 -21.31 -13.20 -11.59
C ARG A 460 -20.99 -13.22 -10.12
N ASP A 461 -22.00 -13.02 -9.28
CA ASP A 461 -21.83 -13.21 -7.85
C ASP A 461 -21.72 -14.70 -7.50
N PRO A 462 -20.86 -15.10 -6.53
CA PRO A 462 -20.83 -16.48 -6.04
C PRO A 462 -22.07 -16.85 -5.19
N LEU A 463 -22.90 -15.88 -4.79
CA LEU A 463 -24.13 -16.11 -4.03
C LEU A 463 -25.38 -15.91 -4.91
N GLU A 464 -26.32 -16.86 -4.80
CA GLU A 464 -27.65 -16.75 -5.40
C GLU A 464 -28.73 -16.77 -4.30
N VAL A 465 -29.80 -16.01 -4.48
CA VAL A 465 -30.97 -16.03 -3.58
C VAL A 465 -31.90 -17.15 -4.04
N VAL A 466 -32.11 -18.14 -3.17
CA VAL A 466 -32.85 -19.40 -3.44
C VAL A 466 -34.18 -19.48 -2.69
#